data_AF-A0AAJ4UYC9-F1
#
_entry.id   AF-A0AAJ4UYC9-F1
#
_cell.length_a   1.000
_cell.length_b   1.000
_cell.length_c   1.000
_cell.angle_alpha   90.00
_cell.angle_beta   90.00
_cell.angle_gamma   90.00
#
_symmetry.space_group_name_H-M   'P 1'
#
loop_
_entity.id
_entity.type
_entity.pdbx_description
1 polymer ?
#
loop_
_entity_poly.entity_id
_entity_poly.type
_entity_poly.pdbx_seq_one_letter_code
_entity_poly.pdbx_strand_id
1 'polypeptide(L)'
;MSLRDKYLKLLKEVYVGDEKDMEVFEEIMNDEGLGKCKPKFNLKAFIFGWFYLLYKRAVLEAFSVLVISLMIAYLMAYAKIHPLLVLATIIIVNSLLSGFCYYFLYLNKFNRDVDYCGEYNTDIECLKKRVKPKISYVIIAVIVIIALIWPWLFALITGYSLKT
;
A
#
# COMPACT_ATOMS: atom_id res chain seq x y z
N MET A 1 26.22 -14.80 -9.14
CA MET A 1 25.21 -14.58 -8.08
C MET A 1 23.88 -14.42 -8.79
N SER A 2 22.83 -15.17 -8.40
CA SER A 2 21.52 -15.02 -9.05
C SER A 2 20.93 -13.63 -8.75
N LEU A 3 20.02 -13.14 -9.60
CA LEU A 3 19.37 -11.84 -9.38
C LEU A 3 18.61 -11.87 -8.04
N ARG A 4 17.88 -12.96 -7.78
CA ARG A 4 17.24 -13.25 -6.49
C ARG A 4 18.19 -13.11 -5.31
N ASP A 5 19.38 -13.70 -5.35
CA ASP A 5 20.34 -13.61 -4.24
C ASP A 5 20.82 -12.17 -4.02
N LYS A 6 21.02 -11.41 -5.10
CA LYS A 6 21.37 -9.98 -5.03
C LYS A 6 20.27 -9.19 -4.32
N TYR A 7 19.03 -9.33 -4.79
CA TYR A 7 17.87 -8.63 -4.25
C TYR A 7 17.61 -9.01 -2.80
N LEU A 8 17.72 -10.28 -2.47
CA LEU A 8 17.55 -10.76 -1.11
C LEU A 8 18.61 -10.19 -0.17
N LYS A 9 19.87 -10.14 -0.60
CA LYS A 9 20.96 -9.55 0.18
C LYS A 9 20.71 -8.06 0.43
N LEU A 10 20.32 -7.32 -0.60
CA LEU A 10 19.96 -5.90 -0.47
C LEU A 10 18.78 -5.73 0.50
N LEU A 11 17.72 -6.53 0.34
CA LEU A 11 16.54 -6.47 1.17
C LEU A 11 16.88 -6.73 2.64
N LYS A 12 17.69 -7.77 2.94
CA LYS A 12 18.18 -8.06 4.30
C LYS A 12 18.93 -6.90 4.94
N GLU A 13 19.69 -6.15 4.14
CA GLU A 13 20.49 -5.03 4.65
C GLU A 13 19.66 -3.78 4.96
N VAL A 14 18.58 -3.55 4.21
CA VAL A 14 17.83 -2.28 4.26
C VAL A 14 16.43 -2.40 4.84
N TYR A 15 15.86 -3.60 4.90
CA TYR A 15 14.48 -3.80 5.36
C TYR A 15 14.37 -3.46 6.86
N VAL A 16 13.32 -2.70 7.19
CA VAL A 16 13.00 -2.32 8.57
C VAL A 16 11.68 -2.98 8.96
N GLY A 17 11.77 -4.14 9.62
CA GLY A 17 10.62 -4.93 10.06
C GLY A 17 11.04 -6.19 10.81
N ASP A 18 10.08 -7.10 10.97
CA ASP A 18 10.23 -8.31 11.78
C ASP A 18 10.95 -9.42 10.97
N GLU A 19 11.70 -10.31 11.62
CA GLU A 19 12.39 -11.44 10.95
C GLU A 19 11.42 -12.34 10.17
N LYS A 20 10.19 -12.49 10.68
CA LYS A 20 9.11 -13.22 10.01
C LYS A 20 8.77 -12.64 8.63
N ASP A 21 8.89 -11.33 8.46
CA ASP A 21 8.65 -10.73 7.14
C ASP A 21 9.74 -11.17 6.15
N MET A 22 10.98 -11.32 6.61
CA MET A 22 12.09 -11.76 5.77
C MET A 22 11.92 -13.19 5.29
N GLU A 23 11.47 -14.11 6.15
CA GLU A 23 11.15 -15.49 5.75
C GLU A 23 10.07 -15.50 4.65
N VAL A 24 9.04 -14.67 4.80
CA VAL A 24 7.97 -14.56 3.80
C VAL A 24 8.52 -13.97 2.50
N PHE A 25 9.34 -12.93 2.55
CA PHE A 25 9.97 -12.36 1.36
C PHE A 25 10.83 -13.39 0.62
N GLU A 26 11.64 -14.17 1.33
CA GLU A 26 12.44 -15.25 0.76
C GLU A 26 11.61 -16.31 0.04
N GLU A 27 10.47 -16.68 0.64
CA GLU A 27 9.55 -17.67 0.09
C GLU A 27 8.87 -17.18 -1.19
N ILE A 28 8.45 -15.91 -1.23
CA ILE A 28 7.67 -15.38 -2.34
C ILE A 28 8.51 -14.75 -3.44
N MET A 29 9.78 -14.42 -3.19
CA MET A 29 10.65 -13.81 -4.20
C MET A 29 10.94 -14.80 -5.33
N ASN A 30 10.71 -14.39 -6.57
CA ASN A 30 11.05 -15.17 -7.76
C ASN A 30 12.53 -15.01 -8.14
N ASP A 31 12.95 -15.69 -9.20
CA ASP A 31 14.35 -15.70 -9.65
C ASP A 31 14.82 -14.32 -10.16
N GLU A 32 13.87 -13.46 -10.53
CA GLU A 32 14.05 -12.07 -10.97
C GLU A 32 14.03 -11.06 -9.81
N GLY A 33 13.90 -11.49 -8.54
CA GLY A 33 13.83 -10.59 -7.39
C GLY A 33 12.47 -9.93 -7.16
N LEU A 34 11.48 -10.20 -8.03
CA LEU A 34 10.10 -9.74 -7.91
C LEU A 34 9.28 -10.64 -6.98
N GLY A 35 8.18 -10.10 -6.46
CA GLY A 35 7.24 -10.91 -5.70
C GLY A 35 6.44 -11.85 -6.61
N LYS A 36 6.33 -13.13 -6.24
CA LYS A 36 5.29 -14.01 -6.79
C LYS A 36 3.93 -13.55 -6.27
N CYS A 37 2.89 -13.67 -7.11
CA CYS A 37 1.51 -13.44 -6.70
C CYS A 37 1.02 -14.59 -5.80
N LYS A 38 1.53 -14.65 -4.56
CA LYS A 38 1.17 -15.63 -3.54
C LYS A 38 0.58 -14.89 -2.34
N PRO A 39 -0.67 -15.17 -1.95
CA PRO A 39 -1.29 -14.49 -0.83
C PRO A 39 -0.61 -14.91 0.47
N LYS A 40 -0.07 -13.94 1.22
CA LYS A 40 0.53 -14.13 2.53
C LYS A 40 0.02 -13.05 3.47
N PHE A 41 -0.56 -13.47 4.58
CA PHE A 41 -1.27 -12.57 5.48
C PHE A 41 -0.30 -11.69 6.28
N ASN A 42 -0.48 -10.39 6.18
CA ASN A 42 0.17 -9.40 7.04
C ASN A 42 -0.90 -8.66 7.87
N LEU A 43 -0.87 -8.82 9.19
CA LEU A 43 -1.87 -8.26 10.10
C LEU A 43 -1.90 -6.72 10.08
N LYS A 44 -0.72 -6.08 10.05
CA LYS A 44 -0.60 -4.61 10.05
C LYS A 44 -1.20 -4.05 8.76
N ALA A 45 -0.88 -4.64 7.62
CA ALA A 45 -1.43 -4.26 6.33
C ALA A 45 -2.94 -4.56 6.22
N PHE A 46 -3.43 -5.61 6.87
CA PHE A 46 -4.85 -5.93 6.90
C PHE A 46 -5.67 -4.91 7.70
N ILE A 47 -5.19 -4.54 8.89
CA ILE A 47 -5.89 -3.59 9.78
C ILE A 47 -5.83 -2.17 9.23
N PHE A 48 -4.65 -1.72 8.81
CA PHE A 48 -4.43 -0.33 8.39
C PHE A 48 -4.60 -0.13 6.88
N GLY A 49 -4.77 -1.20 6.12
CA GLY A 49 -5.04 -1.13 4.68
C GLY A 49 -3.93 -0.40 3.92
N TRP A 50 -4.35 0.38 2.93
CA TRP A 50 -3.47 1.19 2.10
C TRP A 50 -2.67 2.26 2.88
N PHE A 51 -3.09 2.65 4.09
CA PHE A 51 -2.29 3.54 4.94
C PHE A 51 -0.99 2.88 5.41
N TYR A 52 -1.00 1.55 5.62
CA TYR A 52 0.23 0.83 5.94
C TYR A 52 1.23 0.84 4.78
N LEU A 53 0.73 0.72 3.55
CA LEU A 53 1.54 0.84 2.34
C LEU A 53 2.13 2.26 2.21
N LEU A 54 1.33 3.30 2.47
CA LEU A 54 1.83 4.69 2.53
C LEU A 54 2.90 4.88 3.60
N TYR A 55 2.71 4.33 4.80
CA TYR A 55 3.70 4.36 5.87
C TYR A 55 5.03 3.72 5.43
N LYS A 56 4.96 2.60 4.68
CA LYS A 56 6.10 1.93 4.05
C LYS A 56 6.59 2.59 2.74
N ARG A 57 6.03 3.76 2.39
CA ARG A 57 6.35 4.56 1.20
C ARG A 57 6.08 3.85 -0.13
N ALA A 58 5.20 2.85 -0.12
CA ALA A 58 4.67 2.18 -1.30
C ALA A 58 3.49 2.98 -1.86
N VAL A 59 3.76 4.20 -2.33
CA VAL A 59 2.73 5.18 -2.72
C VAL A 59 1.93 4.71 -3.94
N LEU A 60 2.61 4.18 -4.95
CA LEU A 60 1.94 3.69 -6.18
C LEU A 60 1.08 2.47 -5.87
N GLU A 61 1.56 1.58 -5.01
CA GLU A 61 0.85 0.39 -4.57
C GLU A 61 -0.37 0.75 -3.73
N ALA A 62 -0.21 1.70 -2.78
CA ALA A 62 -1.30 2.20 -1.96
C ALA A 62 -2.40 2.85 -2.82
N PHE A 63 -2.00 3.65 -3.83
CA PHE A 63 -2.94 4.26 -4.77
C PHE A 63 -3.64 3.20 -5.63
N SER A 64 -2.93 2.18 -6.09
CA SER A 64 -3.51 1.07 -6.86
C SER A 64 -4.59 0.33 -6.06
N VAL A 65 -4.31 0.01 -4.79
CA VAL A 65 -5.29 -0.60 -3.88
C VAL A 65 -6.52 0.30 -3.73
N LEU A 66 -6.31 1.61 -3.52
CA LEU A 66 -7.41 2.58 -3.38
C LEU A 66 -8.28 2.65 -4.64
N VAL A 67 -7.68 2.76 -5.83
CA VAL A 67 -8.41 2.80 -7.11
C VAL A 67 -9.22 1.53 -7.31
N ILE A 68 -8.64 0.35 -7.07
CA ILE A 68 -9.36 -0.93 -7.19
C ILE A 68 -10.52 -1.00 -6.21
N SER A 69 -10.33 -0.61 -4.94
CA SER A 69 -11.41 -0.57 -3.95
C SER A 69 -12.55 0.37 -4.37
N LEU A 70 -12.22 1.56 -4.88
CA LEU A 70 -13.21 2.54 -5.34
C LEU A 70 -13.94 2.07 -6.61
N MET A 71 -13.25 1.39 -7.52
CA MET A 71 -13.85 0.84 -8.72
C MET A 71 -14.89 -0.23 -8.39
N ILE A 72 -14.59 -1.13 -7.46
CA ILE A 72 -15.56 -2.14 -6.98
C ILE A 72 -16.76 -1.46 -6.33
N ALA A 73 -16.53 -0.43 -5.51
CA ALA A 73 -17.59 0.33 -4.88
C ALA A 73 -18.49 1.03 -5.89
N TYR A 74 -17.89 1.63 -6.93
CA TYR A 74 -18.62 2.26 -8.03
C TYR A 74 -19.52 1.26 -8.74
N LEU A 75 -19.02 0.07 -9.08
CA LEU A 75 -19.82 -0.98 -9.72
C LEU A 75 -20.99 -1.43 -8.83
N MET A 76 -20.76 -1.56 -7.52
CA MET A 76 -21.83 -1.91 -6.57
C MET A 76 -22.87 -0.80 -6.42
N ALA A 77 -22.44 0.45 -6.35
CA ALA A 77 -23.33 1.61 -6.29
C ALA A 77 -24.16 1.73 -7.57
N TYR A 78 -23.54 1.51 -8.74
CA TYR A 78 -24.21 1.46 -10.04
C TYR A 78 -25.26 0.36 -10.10
N ALA A 79 -24.97 -0.82 -9.54
CA ALA A 79 -25.92 -1.91 -9.37
C ALA A 79 -26.99 -1.65 -8.30
N LYS A 80 -27.06 -0.42 -7.74
CA LYS A 80 -28.02 0.01 -6.71
C LYS A 80 -28.00 -0.86 -5.46
N ILE A 81 -26.84 -1.43 -5.12
CA ILE A 81 -26.65 -2.16 -3.87
C ILE A 81 -26.77 -1.17 -2.70
N HIS A 82 -27.32 -1.65 -1.58
CA HIS A 82 -27.51 -0.84 -0.37
C HIS A 82 -26.22 -0.10 0.04
N PRO A 83 -26.26 1.21 0.34
CA PRO A 83 -25.06 2.03 0.59
C PRO A 83 -24.15 1.48 1.70
N LEU A 84 -24.72 0.88 2.74
CA LEU A 84 -23.96 0.24 3.82
C LEU A 84 -23.09 -0.93 3.31
N LEU A 85 -23.63 -1.71 2.37
CA LEU A 85 -22.89 -2.83 1.78
C LEU A 85 -21.78 -2.33 0.85
N VAL A 86 -22.01 -1.24 0.12
CA VAL A 86 -20.97 -0.57 -0.68
C VAL A 86 -19.81 -0.13 0.21
N LEU A 87 -20.12 0.54 1.33
CA LEU A 87 -19.10 1.01 2.28
C LEU A 87 -18.35 -0.17 2.93
N ALA A 88 -19.07 -1.20 3.37
CA ALA A 88 -18.46 -2.40 3.95
C ALA A 88 -17.53 -3.09 2.95
N THR A 89 -17.94 -3.21 1.68
CA THR A 89 -17.09 -3.82 0.65
C THR A 89 -15.83 -3.00 0.38
N ILE A 90 -15.89 -1.66 0.38
CA ILE A 90 -14.67 -0.82 0.25
C ILE A 90 -13.66 -1.21 1.33
N ILE A 91 -14.11 -1.25 2.59
CA ILE A 91 -13.26 -1.55 3.75
C ILE A 91 -12.68 -2.96 3.61
N ILE A 92 -13.53 -3.96 3.33
CA ILE A 92 -13.13 -5.36 3.21
C ILE A 92 -12.12 -5.55 2.07
N VAL A 93 -12.39 -5.03 0.88
CA VAL A 93 -11.49 -5.14 -0.27
C VAL A 93 -10.15 -4.48 0.06
N ASN A 94 -10.15 -3.29 0.66
CA ASN A 94 -8.92 -2.59 0.99
C ASN A 94 -8.06 -3.40 1.98
N SER A 95 -8.69 -3.94 3.04
CA SER A 95 -8.03 -4.80 4.02
C SER A 95 -7.51 -6.10 3.41
N LEU A 96 -8.27 -6.74 2.52
CA LEU A 96 -7.87 -7.98 1.87
C LEU A 96 -6.69 -7.77 0.91
N LEU A 97 -6.79 -6.78 0.02
CA LEU A 97 -5.72 -6.45 -0.93
C LEU A 97 -4.44 -6.04 -0.19
N SER A 98 -4.57 -5.14 0.79
CA SER A 98 -3.40 -4.71 1.55
C SER A 98 -2.85 -5.83 2.41
N GLY A 99 -3.70 -6.60 3.09
CA GLY A 99 -3.31 -7.66 4.02
C GLY A 99 -2.68 -8.87 3.37
N PHE A 100 -3.31 -9.44 2.34
CA PHE A 100 -2.84 -10.66 1.69
C PHE A 100 -1.83 -10.41 0.56
N CYS A 101 -1.85 -9.22 -0.05
CA CYS A 101 -0.91 -8.88 -1.13
C CYS A 101 0.23 -7.96 -0.65
N TYR A 102 0.32 -7.64 0.65
CA TYR A 102 1.34 -6.74 1.20
C TYR A 102 2.74 -7.06 0.68
N TYR A 103 3.18 -8.31 0.84
CA TYR A 103 4.55 -8.70 0.54
C TYR A 103 4.86 -8.61 -0.97
N PHE A 104 3.91 -8.98 -1.82
CA PHE A 104 4.00 -8.80 -3.27
C PHE A 104 4.12 -7.31 -3.64
N LEU A 105 3.22 -6.47 -3.10
CA LEU A 105 3.23 -5.03 -3.33
C LEU A 105 4.54 -4.39 -2.85
N TYR A 106 5.03 -4.81 -1.68
CA TYR A 106 6.28 -4.32 -1.13
C TYR A 106 7.49 -4.70 -1.99
N LEU A 107 7.55 -5.93 -2.50
CA LEU A 107 8.63 -6.35 -3.40
C LEU A 107 8.62 -5.59 -4.72
N ASN A 108 7.45 -5.28 -5.28
CA ASN A 108 7.34 -4.43 -6.48
C ASN A 108 7.84 -3.00 -6.21
N LYS A 109 7.50 -2.46 -5.04
CA LYS A 109 8.05 -1.18 -4.58
C LYS A 109 9.56 -1.26 -4.43
N PHE A 110 10.06 -2.33 -3.84
CA PHE A 110 11.49 -2.54 -3.60
C PHE A 110 12.28 -2.62 -4.91
N ASN A 111 11.76 -3.36 -5.89
CA ASN A 111 12.35 -3.44 -7.23
C ASN A 111 12.53 -2.05 -7.85
N ARG A 112 11.44 -1.26 -7.85
CA ARG A 112 11.49 0.11 -8.35
C ARG A 112 12.48 1.01 -7.58
N ASP A 113 12.65 0.81 -6.28
CA ASP A 113 13.63 1.57 -5.52
C ASP A 113 15.07 1.15 -5.82
N VAL A 114 15.32 -0.13 -6.09
CA VAL A 114 16.62 -0.63 -6.55
C VAL A 114 16.96 -0.03 -7.92
N ASP A 115 16.01 -0.04 -8.86
CA ASP A 115 16.17 0.59 -10.18
C ASP A 115 16.50 2.08 -10.03
N TYR A 116 15.80 2.79 -9.14
CA TYR A 116 16.03 4.21 -8.89
C TYR A 116 17.40 4.50 -8.27
N CYS A 117 17.86 3.67 -7.33
CA CYS A 117 19.14 3.85 -6.64
C CYS A 117 20.33 3.22 -7.39
N GLY A 118 20.12 2.79 -8.64
CA GLY A 118 21.12 2.19 -9.50
C GLY A 118 21.06 0.67 -9.49
N GLU A 119 20.58 0.07 -10.58
CA GLU A 119 20.41 -1.37 -10.66
C GLU A 119 21.75 -2.14 -10.59
N TYR A 120 22.79 -1.68 -11.30
CA TYR A 120 24.07 -2.38 -11.39
C TYR A 120 24.94 -2.16 -10.13
N ASN A 121 25.11 -0.90 -9.73
CA ASN A 121 25.85 -0.47 -8.53
C ASN A 121 24.89 0.25 -7.57
N THR A 122 24.08 -0.53 -6.86
CA THR A 122 23.02 0.00 -5.99
C THR A 122 23.61 0.77 -4.82
N ASP A 123 23.30 2.06 -4.74
CA ASP A 123 23.63 2.89 -3.60
C ASP A 123 22.75 2.49 -2.40
N ILE A 124 23.39 1.84 -1.43
CA ILE A 124 22.76 1.37 -0.21
C ILE A 124 22.23 2.52 0.64
N GLU A 125 22.90 3.68 0.67
CA GLU A 125 22.43 4.83 1.45
C GLU A 125 21.16 5.41 0.83
N CYS A 126 21.12 5.54 -0.50
CA CYS A 126 19.91 5.88 -1.25
C CYS A 126 18.77 4.91 -0.93
N LEU A 127 19.05 3.61 -0.97
CA LEU A 127 18.03 2.56 -0.76
C LEU A 127 17.50 2.57 0.69
N LYS A 128 18.38 2.68 1.70
CA LYS A 128 18.00 2.81 3.12
C LYS A 128 17.10 4.03 3.34
N LYS A 129 17.39 5.16 2.69
CA LYS A 129 16.56 6.37 2.78
C LYS A 129 15.16 6.17 2.20
N ARG A 130 15.01 5.37 1.14
CA ARG A 130 13.70 5.10 0.50
C ARG A 130 12.89 4.00 1.19
N VAL A 131 13.56 3.03 1.79
CA VAL A 131 12.92 1.94 2.53
C VAL A 131 12.46 2.38 3.92
N LYS A 132 13.16 3.35 4.55
CA LYS A 132 12.80 3.87 5.87
C LYS A 132 11.33 4.35 5.89
N PRO A 133 10.48 3.81 6.79
CA PRO A 133 9.09 4.23 6.91
C PRO A 133 8.96 5.72 7.23
N LYS A 134 7.90 6.36 6.76
CA LYS A 134 7.69 7.80 6.97
C LYS A 134 6.21 8.12 7.19
N ILE A 135 5.87 8.52 8.41
CA ILE A 135 4.50 8.85 8.81
C ILE A 135 3.91 10.07 8.09
N SER A 136 4.77 10.96 7.55
CA SER A 136 4.31 12.17 6.84
C SER A 136 3.38 11.85 5.67
N TYR A 137 3.57 10.72 4.97
CA TYR A 137 2.69 10.31 3.86
C TYR A 137 1.28 9.98 4.35
N VAL A 138 1.17 9.34 5.51
CA VAL A 138 -0.12 9.03 6.15
C VAL A 138 -0.82 10.32 6.58
N ILE A 139 -0.08 11.24 7.22
CA ILE A 139 -0.63 12.54 7.66
C ILE A 139 -1.17 13.34 6.47
N ILE A 140 -0.40 13.43 5.38
CA ILE A 140 -0.84 14.12 4.16
C ILE A 140 -2.13 13.49 3.62
N ALA A 141 -2.20 12.16 3.55
CA ALA A 141 -3.40 11.47 3.08
C ALA A 141 -4.63 11.78 3.96
N VAL A 142 -4.48 11.78 5.28
CA VAL A 142 -5.57 12.13 6.22
C VAL A 142 -6.04 13.57 6.02
N ILE A 143 -5.12 14.53 5.87
CA ILE A 143 -5.46 15.94 5.60
C ILE A 143 -6.25 16.07 4.29
N VAL A 144 -5.82 15.38 3.23
CA VAL A 144 -6.51 15.38 1.93
C VAL A 144 -7.93 14.81 2.07
N ILE A 145 -8.10 13.71 2.80
CA ILE A 145 -9.42 13.11 3.05
C ILE A 145 -10.33 14.07 3.81
N ILE A 146 -9.82 14.70 4.88
CA ILE A 146 -10.58 15.70 5.64
C ILE A 146 -10.99 16.87 4.74
N ALA A 147 -10.07 17.38 3.91
CA ALA A 147 -10.37 18.47 2.98
C ALA A 147 -11.45 18.10 1.95
N LEU A 148 -11.46 16.85 1.46
CA LEU A 148 -12.46 16.36 0.51
C LEU A 148 -13.85 16.18 1.16
N ILE A 149 -13.90 15.75 2.42
CA ILE A 149 -15.16 15.52 3.14
C ILE A 149 -15.63 16.81 3.84
N TRP A 150 -14.77 17.82 3.97
CA TRP A 150 -15.06 19.09 4.65
C TRP A 150 -16.34 19.79 4.20
N PRO A 151 -16.66 19.90 2.89
CA PRO A 151 -17.90 20.54 2.46
C PRO A 151 -19.16 19.86 3.04
N TRP A 152 -19.13 18.52 3.14
CA TRP A 152 -20.22 17.73 3.73
C TRP A 152 -20.30 17.93 5.24
N LEU A 153 -19.16 17.95 5.95
CA LEU A 153 -19.12 18.23 7.38
C LEU A 153 -19.63 19.63 7.71
N PHE A 154 -19.19 20.63 6.94
CA PHE A 154 -19.62 22.02 7.08
C PHE A 154 -21.13 22.16 6.90
N ALA A 155 -21.69 21.55 5.87
CA ALA A 155 -23.13 21.55 5.60
C ALA A 155 -23.95 20.89 6.72
N LEU A 156 -23.46 19.77 7.25
CA LEU A 156 -24.10 19.07 8.39
C LEU A 156 -24.11 19.94 9.65
N ILE A 157 -23.04 20.67 9.94
CA ILE A 157 -22.91 21.50 11.16
C ILE A 157 -23.72 22.80 11.03
N THR A 158 -23.69 23.45 9.87
CA THR A 158 -24.29 24.78 9.67
C THR A 158 -25.72 24.74 9.15
N GLY A 159 -26.22 23.58 8.73
CA GLY A 159 -27.50 23.45 8.04
C GLY A 159 -27.51 24.08 6.64
N TYR A 160 -26.34 24.48 6.12
CA TYR A 160 -26.20 25.06 4.80
C TYR A 160 -26.52 24.04 3.72
N SER A 161 -27.41 24.37 2.79
CA SER A 161 -27.77 23.50 1.68
C SER A 161 -26.63 23.44 0.65
N LEU A 162 -26.07 22.24 0.45
CA LEU A 162 -25.11 21.97 -0.63
C LEU A 162 -25.77 21.82 -2.01
N LYS A 163 -27.12 21.85 -2.09
CA LYS A 163 -27.81 21.89 -3.38
C LYS A 163 -27.60 23.27 -4.00
N THR A 164 -26.84 23.30 -5.09
CA THR A 164 -26.97 24.31 -6.15
C THR A 164 -27.83 23.74 -7.25
#